data_AF-A0A4W6BU14-F1
#
_entry.id   AF-A0A4W6BU14-F1
#
_cell.length_a   1.000
_cell.length_b   1.000
_cell.length_c   1.000
_cell.angle_alpha   90.00
_cell.angle_beta   90.00
_cell.angle_gamma   90.00
#
_symmetry.space_group_name_H-M   'P 1'
#
loop_
_entity.id
_entity.type
_entity.pdbx_description
1 polymer ?
#
loop_
_entity_poly.entity_id
_entity_poly.type
_entity_poly.pdbx_seq_one_letter_code
_entity_poly.pdbx_strand_id
1 'polypeptide(L)'
;MKLEGYKTFECSRNFTAPQGVITTPFFPEKYPNYMNCTLTIFAPNMSDIVLEFDRFNMEGNPWQKPVPVCPHDWLDIWDGLPEVGIFIGRYCGKTSPDQVIAYSGILSMTITTDDATAEEGFSANYTIRDKRHSLVDEDAVDKCGGNISLKTDRVNYLTSPGYPLEYLPSQQCIWVIKAPELVQKIRINFNPFFHLEGTGCNHDYVEVYDGGDELSPTLGKFCGVAAPPQITSSSNQLLIKFVTDDENQGFGFSVGYEVFMTGPDCSRNFTAPQGVIETPGFPKKYPNNLDCTFMILASNTSVIEVEFKSFNMQADPTALQGVLCRLDRLDIWDGLPKVGRHLGRYCGQEFPHRVTSHSGILSMTVITDNRVSKEGFSANYAIRKKSLLPDHKRK
;
A
#
# COMPACT_ATOMS: atom_id res chain seq x y z
N MET A 1 -24.38 -48.13 -1.81
CA MET A 1 -23.73 -46.86 -1.43
C MET A 1 -22.94 -46.39 -2.65
N LYS A 2 -23.51 -45.50 -3.46
CA LYS A 2 -22.81 -44.89 -4.60
C LYS A 2 -22.05 -43.70 -4.05
N LEU A 3 -20.74 -43.69 -4.22
CA LEU A 3 -19.91 -42.49 -4.06
C LEU A 3 -20.35 -41.52 -5.16
N GLU A 4 -21.04 -40.44 -4.78
CA GLU A 4 -21.30 -39.33 -5.70
C GLU A 4 -19.96 -38.68 -6.04
N GLY A 5 -19.60 -38.70 -7.32
CA GLY A 5 -18.41 -38.03 -7.81
C GLY A 5 -18.56 -36.53 -7.63
N TYR A 6 -17.71 -35.94 -6.82
CA TYR A 6 -17.53 -34.50 -6.75
C TYR A 6 -17.19 -33.99 -8.17
N LYS A 7 -18.08 -33.20 -8.76
CA LYS A 7 -17.80 -32.47 -9.99
C LYS A 7 -16.74 -31.41 -9.66
N THR A 8 -15.50 -31.66 -10.09
CA THR A 8 -14.45 -30.64 -10.10
C THR A 8 -14.90 -29.47 -10.97
N PHE A 9 -14.84 -28.25 -10.44
CA PHE A 9 -15.13 -27.03 -11.19
C PHE A 9 -14.04 -26.82 -12.26
N GLU A 10 -14.38 -26.90 -13.56
CA GLU A 10 -13.42 -26.69 -14.66
C GLU A 10 -13.11 -25.19 -14.80
N CYS A 11 -11.98 -24.75 -14.25
CA CYS A 11 -11.50 -23.38 -14.44
C CYS A 11 -10.03 -23.23 -14.84
N SER A 12 -9.36 -24.35 -15.17
CA SER A 12 -8.00 -24.34 -15.69
C SER A 12 -7.91 -23.67 -17.05
N ARG A 13 -6.91 -22.80 -17.25
CA ARG A 13 -6.73 -22.00 -18.46
C ARG A 13 -5.26 -21.75 -18.76
N ASN A 14 -4.95 -21.66 -20.05
CA ASN A 14 -3.62 -21.32 -20.54
C ASN A 14 -3.60 -19.92 -21.15
N PHE A 15 -2.51 -19.20 -20.93
CA PHE A 15 -2.29 -17.83 -21.39
C PHE A 15 -0.98 -17.75 -22.18
N THR A 16 -1.02 -17.08 -23.32
CA THR A 16 0.14 -16.91 -24.23
C THR A 16 0.28 -15.49 -24.75
N ALA A 17 -0.66 -14.60 -24.42
CA ALA A 17 -0.60 -13.20 -24.80
C ALA A 17 0.60 -12.53 -24.09
N PRO A 18 1.21 -11.49 -24.67
CA PRO A 18 2.37 -10.82 -24.06
C PRO A 18 2.04 -10.11 -22.74
N GLN A 19 0.77 -9.83 -22.48
CA GLN A 19 0.28 -9.27 -21.22
C GLN A 19 -1.19 -9.65 -21.04
N GLY A 20 -1.68 -9.63 -19.80
CA GLY A 20 -3.09 -9.84 -19.51
C GLY A 20 -3.42 -9.78 -18.03
N VAL A 21 -4.68 -10.08 -17.71
CA VAL A 21 -5.19 -10.10 -16.33
C VAL A 21 -5.67 -11.51 -16.02
N ILE A 22 -5.34 -11.99 -14.82
CA ILE A 22 -5.71 -13.29 -14.30
C ILE A 22 -6.48 -13.07 -13.00
N THR A 23 -7.65 -13.69 -12.90
CA THR A 23 -8.50 -13.58 -11.73
C THR A 23 -8.95 -14.95 -11.27
N THR A 24 -9.34 -15.06 -9.99
CA THR A 24 -10.21 -16.15 -9.54
C THR A 24 -11.54 -16.13 -10.31
N PRO A 25 -12.25 -17.28 -10.41
CA PRO A 25 -13.59 -17.30 -10.97
C PRO A 25 -14.53 -16.34 -10.24
N PHE A 26 -15.35 -15.62 -11.00
CA PHE A 26 -16.35 -14.64 -10.52
C PHE A 26 -15.81 -13.38 -9.84
N PHE A 27 -14.49 -13.15 -9.80
CA PHE A 27 -13.92 -11.92 -9.25
C PHE A 27 -14.61 -10.64 -9.79
N PRO A 28 -14.99 -9.67 -8.95
CA PRO A 28 -14.69 -9.54 -7.52
C PRO A 28 -15.70 -10.21 -6.56
N GLU A 29 -16.64 -11.00 -7.08
CA GLU A 29 -17.49 -11.84 -6.23
C GLU A 29 -16.70 -13.01 -5.64
N LYS A 30 -17.32 -13.71 -4.68
CA LYS A 30 -16.69 -14.82 -3.99
C LYS A 30 -16.40 -15.98 -4.94
N TYR A 31 -15.20 -16.56 -4.83
CA TYR A 31 -14.84 -17.74 -5.63
C TYR A 31 -15.64 -18.99 -5.21
N PRO A 32 -15.77 -20.01 -6.07
CA PRO A 32 -16.40 -21.28 -5.72
C PRO A 32 -15.61 -22.14 -4.72
N ASN A 33 -16.33 -22.92 -3.92
CA ASN A 33 -15.79 -24.00 -3.11
C ASN A 33 -15.43 -25.21 -4.00
N TYR A 34 -14.62 -26.14 -3.48
CA TYR A 34 -14.15 -27.36 -4.18
C TYR A 34 -13.42 -27.10 -5.51
N MET A 35 -12.71 -25.97 -5.61
CA MET A 35 -11.87 -25.69 -6.76
C MET A 35 -10.56 -26.46 -6.69
N ASN A 36 -10.14 -26.95 -7.84
CA ASN A 36 -8.76 -27.37 -8.10
C ASN A 36 -8.45 -26.99 -9.54
N CYS A 37 -8.04 -25.73 -9.73
CA CYS A 37 -7.85 -25.14 -11.04
C CYS A 37 -6.41 -24.72 -11.25
N THR A 38 -5.88 -25.00 -12.43
CA THR A 38 -4.51 -24.62 -12.80
C THR A 38 -4.52 -23.58 -13.93
N LEU A 39 -3.94 -22.42 -13.66
CA LEU A 39 -3.75 -21.33 -14.60
C LEU A 39 -2.28 -21.30 -15.01
N THR A 40 -1.98 -21.40 -16.30
CA THR A 40 -0.58 -21.44 -16.78
C THR A 40 -0.31 -20.38 -17.83
N ILE A 41 0.75 -19.61 -17.64
CA ILE A 41 1.26 -18.63 -18.59
C ILE A 41 2.48 -19.24 -19.28
N PHE A 42 2.48 -19.23 -20.61
CA PHE A 42 3.60 -19.69 -21.43
C PHE A 42 4.22 -18.50 -22.15
N ALA A 43 5.52 -18.29 -21.92
CA ALA A 43 6.30 -17.28 -22.59
C ALA A 43 7.26 -17.89 -23.62
N PRO A 44 7.35 -17.30 -24.83
CA PRO A 44 8.27 -17.78 -25.85
C PRO A 44 9.73 -17.50 -25.46
N ASN A 45 10.66 -18.31 -25.99
CA ASN A 45 12.11 -18.08 -25.90
C ASN A 45 12.67 -17.94 -24.47
N MET A 46 12.09 -18.63 -23.47
CA MET A 46 12.50 -18.53 -22.06
C MET A 46 12.50 -17.09 -21.52
N SER A 47 11.61 -16.26 -22.07
CA SER A 47 11.35 -14.89 -21.61
C SER A 47 10.85 -14.90 -20.17
N ASP A 48 11.13 -13.84 -19.41
CA ASP A 48 10.67 -13.75 -18.02
C ASP A 48 9.17 -13.43 -17.99
N ILE A 49 8.45 -13.99 -17.01
CA ILE A 49 7.04 -13.68 -16.76
C ILE A 49 6.96 -12.93 -15.45
N VAL A 50 6.49 -11.70 -15.49
CA VAL A 50 6.22 -10.87 -14.29
C VAL A 50 4.73 -10.96 -13.99
N LEU A 51 4.38 -11.33 -12.76
CA LEU A 51 3.02 -11.39 -12.23
C LEU A 51 2.90 -10.40 -11.06
N GLU A 52 1.94 -9.49 -11.11
CA GLU A 52 1.72 -8.44 -10.11
C GLU A 52 0.30 -8.54 -9.56
N PHE A 53 0.16 -8.74 -8.25
CA PHE A 53 -1.14 -8.83 -7.60
C PHE A 53 -1.70 -7.43 -7.27
N ASP A 54 -2.87 -7.12 -7.81
CA ASP A 54 -3.62 -5.90 -7.47
C ASP A 54 -4.48 -6.11 -6.23
N ARG A 55 -5.08 -7.30 -6.11
CA ARG A 55 -6.01 -7.71 -5.05
C ARG A 55 -5.77 -9.17 -4.71
N PHE A 56 -5.78 -9.49 -3.42
CA PHE A 56 -5.66 -10.86 -2.93
C PHE A 56 -6.40 -11.01 -1.60
N ASN A 57 -7.36 -11.93 -1.56
CA ASN A 57 -8.12 -12.29 -0.36
C ASN A 57 -8.65 -13.72 -0.53
N MET A 58 -7.91 -14.68 0.00
CA MET A 58 -8.30 -16.10 0.07
C MET A 58 -8.60 -16.47 1.52
N GLU A 59 -9.38 -17.51 1.78
CA GLU A 59 -9.53 -18.03 3.15
C GLU A 59 -8.17 -18.44 3.71
N GLY A 60 -7.91 -18.09 4.97
CA GLY A 60 -6.74 -18.53 5.69
C GLY A 60 -6.05 -17.41 6.45
N ASN A 61 -5.09 -17.80 7.27
CA ASN A 61 -4.32 -16.88 8.08
C ASN A 61 -2.82 -17.16 7.90
N PRO A 62 -2.11 -16.33 7.11
CA PRO A 62 -0.69 -16.55 6.83
C PRO A 62 0.23 -16.29 8.04
N TRP A 63 -0.31 -15.85 9.18
CA TRP A 63 0.47 -15.44 10.36
C TRP A 63 0.76 -16.57 11.36
N GLN A 64 0.40 -17.83 11.06
CA GLN A 64 0.86 -18.97 11.86
C GLN A 64 2.36 -19.22 11.57
N LYS A 65 3.24 -18.90 12.53
CA LYS A 65 4.68 -19.21 12.44
C LYS A 65 4.92 -20.71 12.64
N PRO A 66 5.92 -21.34 11.96
CA PRO A 66 7.07 -20.73 11.29
C PRO A 66 6.97 -20.57 9.77
N VAL A 67 5.85 -20.90 9.14
CA VAL A 67 5.59 -20.74 7.70
C VAL A 67 4.09 -20.50 7.54
N PRO A 68 3.62 -19.61 6.65
CA PRO A 68 2.18 -19.42 6.43
C PRO A 68 1.49 -20.76 6.17
N VAL A 69 0.72 -21.19 7.17
CA VAL A 69 -0.12 -22.37 7.04
C VAL A 69 -1.39 -21.89 6.36
N CYS A 70 -1.64 -22.41 5.18
CA CYS A 70 -2.89 -22.21 4.45
C CYS A 70 -3.66 -23.52 4.49
N PRO A 71 -4.43 -23.78 5.58
CA PRO A 71 -5.03 -25.08 5.84
C PRO A 71 -6.31 -25.35 5.05
N HIS A 72 -6.96 -24.30 4.53
CA HIS A 72 -8.28 -24.36 3.88
C HIS A 72 -8.17 -24.04 2.40
N ASP A 73 -8.04 -22.75 2.07
CA ASP A 73 -7.88 -22.29 0.70
C ASP A 73 -6.48 -21.74 0.47
N TRP A 74 -5.95 -21.95 -0.73
CA TRP A 74 -4.67 -21.39 -1.10
C TRP A 74 -4.45 -21.24 -2.60
N LEU A 75 -3.51 -20.36 -2.92
CA LEU A 75 -2.88 -20.23 -4.21
C LEU A 75 -1.45 -20.78 -4.10
N ASP A 76 -1.17 -21.86 -4.82
CA ASP A 76 0.19 -22.33 -5.05
C ASP A 76 0.73 -21.72 -6.35
N ILE A 77 1.99 -21.30 -6.36
CA ILE A 77 2.66 -20.72 -7.53
C ILE A 77 3.95 -21.50 -7.81
N TRP A 78 4.28 -21.71 -9.08
CA TRP A 78 5.50 -22.37 -9.54
C TRP A 78 6.16 -21.60 -10.68
N ASP A 79 7.49 -21.50 -10.64
CA ASP A 79 8.31 -21.21 -11.82
C ASP A 79 8.51 -22.51 -12.59
N GLY A 80 7.71 -22.71 -13.64
CA GLY A 80 7.58 -23.98 -14.34
C GLY A 80 6.21 -24.62 -14.15
N LEU A 81 6.08 -25.87 -14.63
CA LEU A 81 4.88 -26.69 -14.42
C LEU A 81 4.86 -27.25 -12.98
N PRO A 82 3.70 -27.48 -12.34
CA PRO A 82 3.63 -27.91 -10.94
C PRO A 82 4.37 -29.22 -10.61
N GLU A 83 4.51 -30.13 -11.58
CA GLU A 83 5.14 -31.45 -11.39
C GLU A 83 6.67 -31.42 -11.36
N VAL A 84 7.28 -30.42 -12.00
CA VAL A 84 8.74 -30.37 -12.27
C VAL A 84 9.38 -29.01 -12.02
N GLY A 85 8.55 -27.97 -11.92
CA GLY A 85 8.96 -26.58 -11.71
C GLY A 85 9.34 -26.30 -10.27
N ILE A 86 9.97 -25.16 -10.07
CA ILE A 86 10.36 -24.71 -8.73
C ILE A 86 9.12 -24.19 -8.03
N PHE A 87 8.81 -24.76 -6.87
CA PHE A 87 7.71 -24.29 -6.05
C PHE A 87 8.08 -22.95 -5.42
N ILE A 88 7.36 -21.90 -5.82
CA ILE A 88 7.58 -20.53 -5.35
C ILE A 88 6.98 -20.35 -3.96
N GLY A 89 5.77 -20.83 -3.74
CA GLY A 89 5.12 -20.69 -2.45
C GLY A 89 3.62 -20.92 -2.48
N ARG A 90 3.10 -21.04 -1.26
CA ARG A 90 1.68 -21.16 -0.94
C ARG A 90 1.19 -19.87 -0.28
N TYR A 91 0.11 -19.31 -0.80
CA TYR A 91 -0.44 -18.03 -0.36
C TYR A 91 -1.91 -18.13 0.01
N CYS A 92 -2.31 -17.47 1.09
CA CYS A 92 -3.69 -17.39 1.56
C CYS A 92 -3.91 -16.16 2.45
N GLY A 93 -5.15 -15.94 2.90
CA GLY A 93 -5.52 -14.74 3.64
C GLY A 93 -5.40 -13.49 2.76
N LYS A 94 -4.95 -12.39 3.37
CA LYS A 94 -4.83 -11.07 2.71
C LYS A 94 -3.40 -10.69 2.31
N THR A 95 -2.44 -11.60 2.49
CA THR A 95 -1.02 -11.35 2.17
C THR A 95 -0.68 -12.08 0.88
N SER A 96 -0.61 -11.35 -0.23
CA SER A 96 -0.07 -11.85 -1.50
C SER A 96 1.46 -11.87 -1.47
N PRO A 97 2.12 -12.52 -2.44
CA PRO A 97 3.56 -12.35 -2.69
C PRO A 97 3.93 -10.98 -3.27
N ASP A 98 2.96 -10.08 -3.47
CA ASP A 98 3.05 -8.85 -4.27
C ASP A 98 3.41 -9.08 -5.74
N GLN A 99 4.71 -9.17 -6.04
CA GLN A 99 5.24 -9.42 -7.38
C GLN A 99 5.99 -10.74 -7.41
N VAL A 100 5.74 -11.53 -8.44
CA VAL A 100 6.43 -12.79 -8.72
C VAL A 100 7.07 -12.70 -10.10
N ILE A 101 8.33 -13.14 -10.22
CA ILE A 101 9.03 -13.25 -11.50
C ILE A 101 9.38 -14.72 -11.72
N ALA A 102 8.91 -15.30 -12.83
CA ALA A 102 9.31 -16.61 -13.29
C ALA A 102 10.31 -16.49 -14.44
N TYR A 103 11.40 -17.24 -14.36
CA TYR A 103 12.52 -17.20 -15.29
C TYR A 103 12.54 -18.41 -16.25
N SER A 104 11.78 -19.47 -15.98
CA SER A 104 11.70 -20.66 -16.83
C SER A 104 10.96 -20.43 -18.16
N GLY A 105 10.24 -19.32 -18.28
CA GLY A 105 9.30 -19.06 -19.37
C GLY A 105 7.94 -19.77 -19.20
N ILE A 106 7.70 -20.42 -18.06
CA ILE A 106 6.40 -20.97 -17.69
C ILE A 106 6.09 -20.51 -16.26
N LEU A 107 4.90 -19.95 -16.04
CA LEU A 107 4.42 -19.63 -14.70
C LEU A 107 3.09 -20.36 -14.49
N SER A 108 3.06 -21.29 -13.53
CA SER A 108 1.84 -22.01 -13.17
C SER A 108 1.31 -21.56 -11.81
N MET A 109 0.00 -21.52 -11.71
CA MET A 109 -0.73 -21.17 -10.50
C MET A 109 -1.86 -22.18 -10.29
N THR A 110 -1.95 -22.76 -9.10
CA THR A 110 -3.01 -23.72 -8.77
C THR A 110 -3.81 -23.18 -7.60
N ILE A 111 -5.11 -23.04 -7.83
CA ILE A 111 -6.07 -22.57 -6.84
C ILE A 111 -6.76 -23.80 -6.27
N THR A 112 -6.63 -23.99 -4.96
CA THR A 112 -7.28 -25.08 -4.23
C THR A 112 -8.20 -24.47 -3.18
N THR A 113 -9.47 -24.90 -3.15
CA THR A 113 -10.45 -24.46 -2.14
C THR A 113 -11.18 -25.64 -1.50
N ASP A 114 -11.56 -25.48 -0.23
CA ASP A 114 -12.28 -26.49 0.53
C ASP A 114 -13.81 -26.40 0.33
N ASP A 115 -14.61 -26.99 1.24
CA ASP A 115 -16.06 -27.03 1.14
C ASP A 115 -16.79 -25.83 1.76
N ALA A 116 -16.05 -24.92 2.40
CA ALA A 116 -16.58 -23.81 3.17
C ALA A 116 -15.91 -22.48 2.77
N THR A 117 -16.42 -21.39 3.37
CA THR A 117 -15.81 -20.05 3.41
C THR A 117 -15.02 -19.57 2.18
N ALA A 118 -15.71 -19.11 1.15
CA ALA A 118 -15.06 -18.34 0.10
C ALA A 118 -14.89 -16.83 0.43
N GLU A 119 -13.81 -16.25 -0.07
CA GLU A 119 -13.52 -14.81 -0.06
C GLU A 119 -13.53 -14.24 -1.49
N GLU A 120 -13.19 -12.95 -1.68
CA GLU A 120 -13.19 -12.29 -3.01
C GLU A 120 -12.19 -12.90 -4.01
N GLY A 121 -11.16 -13.60 -3.54
CA GLY A 121 -10.11 -14.18 -4.36
C GLY A 121 -9.06 -13.17 -4.78
N PHE A 122 -8.54 -13.29 -6.01
CA PHE A 122 -7.44 -12.44 -6.48
C PHE A 122 -7.63 -11.91 -7.90
N SER A 123 -6.93 -10.80 -8.17
CA SER A 123 -6.71 -10.23 -9.49
C SER A 123 -5.23 -9.89 -9.63
N ALA A 124 -4.60 -10.38 -10.68
CA ALA A 124 -3.19 -10.15 -10.97
C ALA A 124 -2.98 -9.82 -12.45
N ASN A 125 -2.13 -8.84 -12.72
CA ASN A 125 -1.68 -8.51 -14.07
C ASN A 125 -0.39 -9.28 -14.36
N TYR A 126 -0.26 -9.82 -15.57
CA TYR A 126 0.98 -10.43 -16.01
C TYR A 126 1.53 -9.75 -17.25
N THR A 127 2.86 -9.74 -17.38
CA THR A 127 3.60 -9.23 -18.54
C THR A 127 4.77 -10.15 -18.86
N ILE A 128 4.94 -10.48 -20.14
CA ILE A 128 6.06 -11.27 -20.66
C ILE A 128 7.16 -10.33 -21.12
N ARG A 129 8.36 -10.48 -20.56
CA ARG A 129 9.55 -9.67 -20.87
C ARG A 129 10.50 -10.45 -21.77
N ASP A 130 10.58 -10.02 -23.03
CA ASP A 130 11.40 -10.70 -24.05
C ASP A 130 12.91 -10.60 -23.72
N LYS A 131 13.58 -11.75 -23.64
CA LYS A 131 15.05 -11.83 -23.44
C LYS A 131 15.86 -11.60 -24.71
N ARG A 132 15.23 -11.46 -25.89
CA ARG A 132 15.90 -11.40 -27.20
C ARG A 132 16.82 -10.19 -27.46
N HIS A 133 17.12 -9.37 -26.46
CA HIS A 133 18.14 -8.31 -26.55
C HIS A 133 19.30 -8.41 -25.54
N SER A 134 19.38 -9.46 -24.72
CA SER A 134 20.50 -9.63 -23.78
C SER A 134 21.50 -10.72 -24.19
N LEU A 135 21.66 -10.94 -25.50
CA LEU A 135 22.68 -11.82 -26.08
C LEU A 135 24.01 -11.10 -26.36
N VAL A 136 24.41 -10.17 -25.48
CA VAL A 136 25.80 -9.70 -25.36
C VAL A 136 26.01 -9.22 -23.91
N ASP A 137 26.32 -10.15 -23.00
CA ASP A 137 27.31 -9.94 -21.93
C ASP A 137 27.41 -11.24 -21.14
N GLU A 138 28.41 -12.07 -21.49
CA GLU A 138 28.92 -13.11 -20.59
C GLU A 138 29.54 -12.51 -19.30
N ASP A 139 29.59 -11.17 -19.20
CA ASP A 139 29.99 -10.36 -18.04
C ASP A 139 28.79 -9.74 -17.28
N ALA A 140 27.52 -10.11 -17.57
CA ALA A 140 26.32 -9.58 -16.88
C ALA A 140 26.02 -10.25 -15.53
N VAL A 141 27.04 -10.77 -14.87
CA VAL A 141 27.00 -10.95 -13.41
C VAL A 141 27.07 -9.52 -12.82
N ASP A 142 26.28 -9.19 -11.79
CA ASP A 142 26.40 -7.94 -11.02
C ASP A 142 25.78 -6.61 -11.51
N LYS A 143 24.59 -6.59 -12.13
CA LYS A 143 23.80 -5.32 -12.14
C LYS A 143 22.34 -5.53 -11.75
N CYS A 144 22.10 -5.62 -10.45
CA CYS A 144 20.80 -5.33 -9.84
C CYS A 144 20.79 -3.91 -9.26
N GLY A 145 19.62 -3.29 -9.14
CA GLY A 145 19.48 -1.90 -8.70
C GLY A 145 19.01 -0.95 -9.79
N GLY A 146 18.99 0.34 -9.47
CA GLY A 146 18.66 1.41 -10.42
C GLY A 146 17.90 2.58 -9.80
N ASN A 147 17.77 3.67 -10.57
CA ASN A 147 16.99 4.83 -10.19
C ASN A 147 15.52 4.64 -10.59
N ILE A 148 14.62 4.74 -9.62
CA ILE A 148 13.18 4.49 -9.78
C ILE A 148 12.43 5.80 -9.56
N SER A 149 11.78 6.30 -10.61
CA SER A 149 10.80 7.38 -10.49
C SER A 149 9.44 6.79 -10.11
N LEU A 150 8.98 7.10 -8.90
CA LEU A 150 7.73 6.56 -8.35
C LEU A 150 6.52 7.09 -9.13
N LYS A 151 5.64 6.20 -9.57
CA LYS A 151 4.38 6.56 -10.24
C LYS A 151 3.20 6.41 -9.29
N THR A 152 2.36 7.43 -9.18
CA THR A 152 1.24 7.52 -8.21
C THR A 152 -0.03 6.78 -8.65
N ASP A 153 -0.06 6.23 -9.86
CA ASP A 153 -1.24 5.64 -10.50
C ASP A 153 -1.37 4.13 -10.32
N ARG A 154 -0.37 3.49 -9.68
CA ARG A 154 -0.32 2.04 -9.46
C ARG A 154 0.40 1.70 -8.17
N VAL A 155 0.16 0.50 -7.66
CA VAL A 155 0.98 -0.05 -6.58
C VAL A 155 2.36 -0.37 -7.16
N ASN A 156 3.42 0.04 -6.47
CA ASN A 156 4.78 -0.21 -6.94
C ASN A 156 5.49 -1.14 -5.95
N TYR A 157 6.18 -2.12 -6.50
CA TYR A 157 6.92 -3.13 -5.74
C TYR A 157 8.34 -3.23 -6.27
N LEU A 158 9.24 -3.62 -5.37
CA LEU A 158 10.62 -3.93 -5.65
C LEU A 158 10.94 -5.25 -4.96
N THR A 159 11.68 -6.11 -5.65
CA THR A 159 12.05 -7.42 -5.13
C THR A 159 13.56 -7.59 -5.16
N SER A 160 14.11 -8.37 -4.22
CA SER A 160 15.49 -8.85 -4.35
C SER A 160 15.61 -9.74 -5.60
N PRO A 161 16.78 -9.79 -6.26
CA PRO A 161 16.98 -10.71 -7.37
C PRO A 161 16.62 -12.15 -6.98
N GLY A 162 15.93 -12.87 -7.86
CA GLY A 162 15.50 -14.25 -7.59
C GLY A 162 14.22 -14.38 -6.79
N TYR A 163 13.79 -13.36 -6.01
CA TYR A 163 12.57 -13.43 -5.23
C TYR A 163 11.35 -13.77 -6.12
N PRO A 164 10.47 -14.68 -5.67
CA PRO A 164 10.39 -15.30 -4.34
C PRO A 164 11.25 -16.57 -4.13
N LEU A 165 12.14 -16.89 -5.06
CA LEU A 165 13.15 -17.95 -4.90
C LEU A 165 14.39 -17.42 -4.18
N GLU A 166 15.36 -18.31 -3.95
CA GLU A 166 16.63 -17.94 -3.34
C GLU A 166 17.35 -16.85 -4.18
N TYR A 167 17.86 -15.83 -3.50
CA TYR A 167 18.71 -14.81 -4.14
C TYR A 167 20.11 -15.38 -4.45
N LEU A 168 20.90 -14.67 -5.26
CA LEU A 168 22.26 -15.13 -5.58
C LEU A 168 23.27 -14.70 -4.50
N PRO A 169 24.36 -15.45 -4.30
CA PRO A 169 25.48 -15.00 -3.49
C PRO A 169 26.18 -13.77 -4.07
N SER A 170 26.91 -13.06 -3.20
CA SER A 170 27.87 -12.00 -3.54
C SER A 170 27.27 -10.82 -4.32
N GLN A 171 26.00 -10.52 -4.09
CA GLN A 171 25.30 -9.43 -4.76
C GLN A 171 25.40 -8.11 -4.00
N GLN A 172 25.46 -7.02 -4.75
CA GLN A 172 25.20 -5.68 -4.22
C GLN A 172 24.21 -4.94 -5.11
N CYS A 173 22.98 -4.80 -4.63
CA CYS A 173 21.91 -4.07 -5.32
C CYS A 173 21.66 -2.73 -4.64
N ILE A 174 21.59 -1.65 -5.42
CA ILE A 174 21.26 -0.31 -4.91
C ILE A 174 20.10 0.26 -5.72
N TRP A 175 18.98 0.54 -5.04
CA TRP A 175 17.82 1.19 -5.64
C TRP A 175 17.60 2.56 -5.02
N VAL A 176 17.48 3.59 -5.85
CA VAL A 176 17.14 4.94 -5.42
C VAL A 176 15.72 5.25 -5.87
N ILE A 177 14.80 5.29 -4.92
CA ILE A 177 13.40 5.62 -5.18
C ILE A 177 13.23 7.13 -5.01
N LYS A 178 12.64 7.78 -6.02
CA LYS A 178 12.38 9.21 -6.03
C LYS A 178 10.90 9.49 -6.28
N ALA A 179 10.27 10.17 -5.32
CA ALA A 179 8.93 10.69 -5.47
C ALA A 179 8.92 11.94 -6.39
N PRO A 180 7.84 12.14 -7.18
CA PRO A 180 7.75 13.25 -8.14
C PRO A 180 7.98 14.64 -7.55
N GLU A 181 7.40 14.93 -6.38
CA GLU A 181 7.42 16.25 -5.77
C GLU A 181 8.32 16.31 -4.53
N LEU A 182 8.97 17.45 -4.29
CA LEU A 182 9.90 17.61 -3.14
C LEU A 182 9.21 17.54 -1.78
N VAL A 183 7.91 17.84 -1.72
CA VAL A 183 7.09 17.79 -0.49
C VAL A 183 6.56 16.39 -0.17
N GLN A 184 6.75 15.44 -1.10
CA GLN A 184 6.33 14.06 -0.90
C GLN A 184 7.39 13.31 -0.10
N LYS A 185 6.92 12.38 0.71
CA LYS A 185 7.75 11.35 1.36
C LYS A 185 7.49 10.02 0.66
N ILE A 186 8.35 9.06 0.92
CA ILE A 186 8.22 7.70 0.44
C ILE A 186 7.96 6.83 1.65
N ARG A 187 6.87 6.07 1.60
CA ARG A 187 6.61 5.02 2.57
C ARG A 187 6.89 3.69 1.91
N ILE A 188 7.60 2.84 2.62
CA ILE A 188 7.87 1.47 2.20
C ILE A 188 7.32 0.50 3.23
N ASN A 189 6.84 -0.65 2.75
CA ASN A 189 6.36 -1.74 3.57
C ASN A 189 6.90 -3.06 3.01
N PHE A 190 7.65 -3.78 3.83
CA PHE A 190 8.15 -5.09 3.44
C PHE A 190 7.04 -6.11 3.49
N ASN A 191 7.05 -7.00 2.50
CA ASN A 191 6.19 -8.15 2.50
C ASN A 191 6.56 -9.06 3.69
N PRO A 192 5.59 -9.61 4.42
CA PRO A 192 5.84 -10.57 5.51
C PRO A 192 6.65 -11.80 5.11
N PHE A 193 6.63 -12.18 3.82
CA PHE A 193 7.50 -13.18 3.22
C PHE A 193 8.93 -12.63 3.05
N PHE A 194 9.59 -12.35 4.18
CA PHE A 194 10.94 -11.82 4.26
C PHE A 194 11.89 -12.89 4.81
N HIS A 195 12.97 -13.18 4.09
CA HIS A 195 13.96 -14.16 4.53
C HIS A 195 15.36 -13.83 4.00
N LEU A 196 16.20 -13.27 4.87
CA LEU A 196 17.63 -13.09 4.65
C LEU A 196 18.42 -13.86 5.71
N GLU A 197 19.69 -14.15 5.44
CA GLU A 197 20.56 -14.88 6.35
C GLU A 197 20.78 -14.16 7.70
N GLY A 198 20.81 -14.94 8.78
CA GLY A 198 21.35 -14.53 10.06
C GLY A 198 20.45 -13.60 10.89
N THR A 199 20.94 -13.24 12.07
CA THR A 199 20.22 -12.39 13.04
C THR A 199 20.99 -11.13 13.44
N GLY A 200 22.27 -11.04 13.04
CA GLY A 200 23.15 -9.88 13.31
C GLY A 200 23.38 -8.99 12.08
N CYS A 201 22.87 -9.39 10.92
CA CYS A 201 22.95 -8.64 9.66
C CYS A 201 24.39 -8.31 9.25
N ASN A 202 25.31 -9.24 9.50
CA ASN A 202 26.73 -9.13 9.16
C ASN A 202 27.08 -9.84 7.84
N HIS A 203 26.24 -10.78 7.41
CA HIS A 203 26.33 -11.48 6.14
C HIS A 203 25.36 -10.81 5.17
N ASP A 204 24.17 -11.38 5.02
CA ASP A 204 23.12 -10.83 4.17
C ASP A 204 22.26 -9.79 4.88
N TYR A 205 21.99 -8.68 4.20
CA TYR A 205 21.15 -7.62 4.76
C TYR A 205 20.53 -6.70 3.72
N VAL A 206 19.38 -6.14 4.08
CA VAL A 206 18.83 -4.95 3.43
C VAL A 206 18.97 -3.75 4.36
N GLU A 207 19.48 -2.65 3.84
CA GLU A 207 19.66 -1.40 4.56
C GLU A 207 18.93 -0.27 3.84
N VAL A 208 18.24 0.56 4.62
CA VAL A 208 17.40 1.65 4.10
C VAL A 208 17.96 2.98 4.57
N TYR A 209 18.10 3.93 3.65
CA TYR A 209 18.68 5.25 3.89
C TYR A 209 17.65 6.34 3.62
N ASP A 210 17.62 7.36 4.48
CA ASP A 210 16.70 8.50 4.45
C ASP A 210 17.16 9.59 3.46
N GLY A 211 17.33 9.21 2.20
CA GLY A 211 17.80 10.09 1.14
C GLY A 211 18.20 9.32 -0.11
N GLY A 212 18.89 9.99 -1.04
CA GLY A 212 19.22 9.42 -2.35
C GLY A 212 20.57 8.70 -2.43
N ASP A 213 21.32 8.63 -1.33
CA ASP A 213 22.69 8.11 -1.29
C ASP A 213 23.05 7.49 0.08
N GLU A 214 24.19 6.79 0.12
CA GLU A 214 24.71 6.12 1.33
C GLU A 214 25.29 7.11 2.37
N LEU A 215 25.35 8.41 2.07
CA LEU A 215 25.75 9.45 3.03
C LEU A 215 24.56 9.91 3.88
N SER A 216 23.34 9.57 3.46
CA SER A 216 22.09 9.91 4.15
C SER A 216 21.94 9.10 5.45
N PRO A 217 21.19 9.57 6.46
CA PRO A 217 20.96 8.81 7.69
C PRO A 217 20.31 7.45 7.43
N THR A 218 20.71 6.39 8.14
CA THR A 218 20.09 5.07 8.01
C THR A 218 18.76 5.01 8.77
N LEU A 219 17.72 4.51 8.11
CA LEU A 219 16.41 4.20 8.71
C LEU A 219 16.38 2.78 9.30
N GLY A 220 17.35 1.94 8.94
CA GLY A 220 17.61 0.67 9.58
C GLY A 220 18.34 -0.32 8.67
N LYS A 221 18.92 -1.35 9.31
CA LYS A 221 19.59 -2.49 8.68
C LYS A 221 18.88 -3.77 9.16
N PHE A 222 18.47 -4.62 8.23
CA PHE A 222 17.55 -5.72 8.51
C PHE A 222 17.99 -7.02 7.83
N CYS A 223 17.72 -8.14 8.50
CA CYS A 223 18.01 -9.50 8.07
C CYS A 223 17.15 -10.50 8.87
N GLY A 224 17.29 -11.81 8.61
CA GLY A 224 16.52 -12.87 9.25
C GLY A 224 15.16 -13.10 8.60
N VAL A 225 14.25 -13.71 9.35
CA VAL A 225 12.91 -14.13 8.88
C VAL A 225 11.77 -13.19 9.28
N ALA A 226 12.09 -12.09 9.95
CA ALA A 226 11.10 -11.13 10.42
C ALA A 226 11.13 -9.90 9.51
N ALA A 227 10.03 -9.66 8.79
CA ALA A 227 9.91 -8.47 7.96
C ALA A 227 10.10 -7.19 8.80
N PRO A 228 10.83 -6.19 8.28
CA PRO A 228 10.99 -4.89 8.92
C PRO A 228 9.64 -4.20 9.19
N PRO A 229 9.58 -3.29 10.18
CA PRO A 229 8.42 -2.42 10.34
C PRO A 229 8.25 -1.50 9.12
N GLN A 230 7.07 -0.92 8.97
CA GLN A 230 6.83 0.10 7.95
C GLN A 230 7.78 1.30 8.15
N ILE A 231 8.44 1.71 7.08
CA ILE A 231 9.42 2.82 7.10
C ILE A 231 8.87 3.98 6.27
N THR A 232 9.17 5.21 6.69
CA THR A 232 8.78 6.42 5.97
C THR A 232 9.97 7.36 5.95
N SER A 233 10.36 7.81 4.75
CA SER A 233 11.42 8.80 4.59
C SER A 233 11.01 10.18 5.11
N SER A 234 11.98 11.02 5.41
CA SER A 234 11.79 12.45 5.67
C SER A 234 11.86 13.30 4.39
N SER A 235 12.44 12.76 3.31
CA SER A 235 12.59 13.43 2.02
C SER A 235 11.83 12.74 0.88
N ASN A 236 11.83 13.34 -0.31
CA ASN A 236 11.25 12.74 -1.52
C ASN A 236 12.15 11.66 -2.15
N GLN A 237 13.23 11.26 -1.48
CA GLN A 237 14.14 10.21 -1.92
C GLN A 237 14.38 9.21 -0.79
N LEU A 238 14.55 7.94 -1.18
CA LEU A 238 14.86 6.84 -0.28
C LEU A 238 15.75 5.86 -1.04
N LEU A 239 16.82 5.41 -0.41
CA LEU A 239 17.74 4.42 -0.98
C LEU A 239 17.59 3.10 -0.23
N ILE A 240 17.48 2.02 -0.99
CA ILE A 240 17.50 0.64 -0.50
C ILE A 240 18.77 -0.02 -1.02
N LYS A 241 19.59 -0.56 -0.11
CA LYS A 241 20.81 -1.30 -0.40
C LYS A 241 20.64 -2.74 0.06
N PHE A 242 20.83 -3.70 -0.84
CA PHE A 242 20.84 -5.12 -0.51
C PHE A 242 22.22 -5.70 -0.78
N VAL A 243 22.79 -6.40 0.20
CA VAL A 243 24.12 -7.01 0.15
C VAL A 243 24.00 -8.47 0.56
N THR A 244 24.67 -9.35 -0.18
CA THR A 244 24.82 -10.77 0.17
C THR A 244 26.27 -11.21 0.17
N ASP A 245 26.62 -12.18 1.01
CA ASP A 245 27.93 -12.82 1.00
C ASP A 245 27.95 -14.08 0.10
N ASP A 246 29.00 -14.89 0.15
CA ASP A 246 29.19 -16.05 -0.72
C ASP A 246 28.46 -17.32 -0.28
N GLU A 247 27.76 -17.33 0.87
CA GLU A 247 27.11 -18.52 1.43
C GLU A 247 25.65 -18.26 1.88
N ASN A 248 24.93 -19.33 2.24
CA ASN A 248 23.64 -19.33 2.96
C ASN A 248 22.53 -18.37 2.47
N GLN A 249 22.05 -18.55 1.24
CA GLN A 249 20.98 -17.71 0.70
C GLN A 249 19.60 -18.03 1.29
N GLY A 250 18.84 -16.98 1.62
CA GLY A 250 17.41 -17.04 1.93
C GLY A 250 16.54 -16.76 0.70
N PHE A 251 15.23 -16.61 0.91
CA PHE A 251 14.24 -16.37 -0.17
C PHE A 251 14.10 -14.89 -0.56
N GLY A 252 14.81 -14.00 0.12
CA GLY A 252 14.84 -12.58 -0.22
C GLY A 252 13.68 -11.79 0.35
N PHE A 253 13.28 -10.75 -0.38
CA PHE A 253 12.19 -9.86 0.02
C PHE A 253 11.45 -9.24 -1.17
N SER A 254 10.19 -8.90 -0.93
CA SER A 254 9.43 -7.90 -1.68
C SER A 254 9.19 -6.68 -0.79
N VAL A 255 9.25 -5.48 -1.37
CA VAL A 255 8.91 -4.23 -0.70
C VAL A 255 7.99 -3.41 -1.57
N GLY A 256 6.79 -3.14 -1.05
CA GLY A 256 5.88 -2.17 -1.63
C GLY A 256 6.30 -0.76 -1.27
N TYR A 257 6.24 0.16 -2.22
CA TYR A 257 6.57 1.57 -2.00
C TYR A 257 5.53 2.50 -2.62
N GLU A 258 5.19 3.55 -1.88
CA GLU A 258 4.17 4.51 -2.27
C GLU A 258 4.58 5.94 -1.92
N VAL A 259 3.97 6.90 -2.62
CA VAL A 259 4.00 8.29 -2.17
C VAL A 259 3.23 8.36 -0.86
N PHE A 260 3.86 8.98 0.12
CA PHE A 260 3.27 9.24 1.41
C PHE A 260 3.38 10.72 1.77
N MET A 261 2.34 11.27 2.37
CA MET A 261 2.32 12.64 2.87
C MET A 261 1.88 12.64 4.33
N THR A 262 2.85 12.58 5.25
CA THR A 262 2.64 13.03 6.64
C THR A 262 2.88 14.54 6.71
N GLY A 263 2.08 15.26 7.51
CA GLY A 263 2.41 16.62 7.95
C GLY A 263 3.90 16.77 8.33
N PRO A 264 4.54 17.95 8.19
CA PRO A 264 4.01 19.31 8.26
C PRO A 264 3.70 20.00 6.92
N ASP A 265 3.98 19.39 5.76
CA ASP A 265 3.95 20.11 4.48
C ASP A 265 2.54 20.42 3.94
N CYS A 266 1.52 19.67 4.38
CA CYS A 266 0.11 20.02 4.20
C CYS A 266 -0.57 20.55 5.47
N SER A 267 0.06 20.38 6.64
CA SER A 267 -0.50 20.84 7.91
C SER A 267 -0.18 22.32 8.09
N ARG A 268 -1.17 23.13 8.44
CA ARG A 268 -0.98 24.60 8.45
C ARG A 268 -1.66 25.26 9.63
N ASN A 269 -0.97 26.24 10.20
CA ASN A 269 -1.51 27.11 11.22
C ASN A 269 -2.01 28.41 10.60
N PHE A 270 -3.21 28.80 10.99
CA PHE A 270 -3.91 29.99 10.52
C PHE A 270 -4.12 30.93 11.71
N THR A 271 -3.50 32.10 11.66
CA THR A 271 -3.60 33.15 12.69
C THR A 271 -4.22 34.44 12.15
N ALA A 272 -4.43 34.53 10.83
CA ALA A 272 -5.04 35.69 10.21
C ALA A 272 -6.54 35.81 10.61
N PRO A 273 -7.13 37.01 10.66
CA PRO A 273 -8.53 37.18 11.06
C PRO A 273 -9.55 36.49 10.14
N GLN A 274 -9.15 36.19 8.91
CA GLN A 274 -9.96 35.43 7.95
C GLN A 274 -9.04 34.77 6.92
N GLY A 275 -9.52 33.73 6.26
CA GLY A 275 -8.81 33.08 5.17
C GLY A 275 -9.57 31.90 4.60
N VAL A 276 -8.87 31.12 3.77
CA VAL A 276 -9.41 29.94 3.09
C VAL A 276 -8.56 28.73 3.46
N ILE A 277 -9.23 27.60 3.71
CA ILE A 277 -8.63 26.30 3.98
C ILE A 277 -9.10 25.35 2.90
N GLU A 278 -8.15 24.70 2.23
CA GLU A 278 -8.41 23.79 1.14
C GLU A 278 -7.65 22.49 1.36
N THR A 279 -8.23 21.38 0.93
CA THR A 279 -7.50 20.10 0.86
C THR A 279 -6.35 20.24 -0.14
N PRO A 280 -5.18 19.59 0.08
CA PRO A 280 -4.07 19.66 -0.87
C PRO A 280 -4.51 19.30 -2.29
N GLY A 281 -4.15 20.14 -3.25
CA GLY A 281 -4.48 19.93 -4.67
C GLY A 281 -5.84 20.46 -5.13
N PHE A 282 -6.70 20.97 -4.25
CA PHE A 282 -7.99 21.57 -4.62
C PHE A 282 -7.83 22.63 -5.73
N PRO A 283 -8.72 22.70 -6.75
CA PRO A 283 -9.94 21.91 -6.95
C PRO A 283 -9.73 20.56 -7.65
N LYS A 284 -8.48 20.14 -7.87
CA LYS A 284 -8.18 18.77 -8.36
C LYS A 284 -8.34 17.77 -7.22
N LYS A 285 -8.22 16.49 -7.56
CA LYS A 285 -8.31 15.43 -6.57
C LYS A 285 -7.21 15.53 -5.52
N TYR A 286 -7.56 15.29 -4.26
CA TYR A 286 -6.57 15.23 -3.20
C TYR A 286 -5.64 14.01 -3.35
N PRO A 287 -4.40 14.10 -2.87
CA PRO A 287 -3.52 12.94 -2.80
C PRO A 287 -4.07 11.84 -1.88
N ASN A 288 -3.70 10.60 -2.18
CA ASN A 288 -3.93 9.47 -1.30
C ASN A 288 -2.96 9.53 -0.10
N ASN A 289 -3.27 8.80 0.97
CA ASN A 289 -2.45 8.67 2.18
C ASN A 289 -2.12 9.99 2.89
N LEU A 290 -3.05 10.93 2.95
CA LEU A 290 -2.91 12.16 3.71
C LEU A 290 -3.12 11.89 5.20
N ASP A 291 -2.30 12.53 6.02
CA ASP A 291 -2.59 12.82 7.43
C ASP A 291 -2.24 14.29 7.68
N CYS A 292 -3.19 15.18 7.37
CA CYS A 292 -3.01 16.63 7.34
C CYS A 292 -3.85 17.29 8.41
N THR A 293 -3.25 18.18 9.20
CA THR A 293 -3.96 18.94 10.23
C THR A 293 -3.89 20.45 9.96
N PHE A 294 -5.05 21.09 9.83
CA PHE A 294 -5.21 22.53 9.78
C PHE A 294 -5.62 23.05 11.16
N MET A 295 -4.88 24.01 11.70
CA MET A 295 -5.22 24.64 12.99
C MET A 295 -5.50 26.12 12.80
N ILE A 296 -6.68 26.57 13.19
CA ILE A 296 -7.01 27.99 13.32
C ILE A 296 -6.78 28.38 14.76
N LEU A 297 -5.87 29.34 14.97
CA LEU A 297 -5.44 29.80 16.28
C LEU A 297 -5.97 31.22 16.50
N ALA A 298 -6.80 31.39 17.52
CA ALA A 298 -7.38 32.66 17.93
C ALA A 298 -7.16 32.88 19.43
N SER A 299 -7.46 34.09 19.91
CA SER A 299 -7.54 34.32 21.36
C SER A 299 -8.74 33.56 21.94
N ASN A 300 -8.67 33.18 23.21
CA ASN A 300 -9.80 32.61 23.96
C ASN A 300 -11.01 33.56 24.08
N THR A 301 -10.82 34.86 23.81
CA THR A 301 -11.86 35.90 23.72
C THR A 301 -12.52 36.00 22.35
N SER A 302 -12.10 35.16 21.39
CA SER A 302 -12.64 35.11 20.04
C SER A 302 -13.45 33.84 19.80
N VAL A 303 -14.27 33.87 18.75
CA VAL A 303 -15.02 32.77 18.17
C VAL A 303 -14.44 32.53 16.78
N ILE A 304 -14.24 31.27 16.43
CA ILE A 304 -13.80 30.87 15.09
C ILE A 304 -15.02 30.33 14.35
N GLU A 305 -15.36 30.95 13.22
CA GLU A 305 -16.44 30.51 12.34
C GLU A 305 -15.83 29.97 11.05
N VAL A 306 -16.27 28.78 10.65
CA VAL A 306 -15.86 28.12 9.40
C VAL A 306 -17.10 27.87 8.57
N GLU A 307 -17.04 28.20 7.28
CA GLU A 307 -18.09 27.98 6.30
C GLU A 307 -17.52 27.19 5.11
N PHE A 308 -18.00 25.96 4.94
CA PHE A 308 -17.62 25.09 3.83
C PHE A 308 -18.34 25.53 2.55
N LYS A 309 -17.57 25.76 1.48
CA LYS A 309 -18.08 26.11 0.15
C LYS A 309 -18.24 24.90 -0.75
N SER A 310 -17.35 23.93 -0.61
CA SER A 310 -17.39 22.65 -1.32
C SER A 310 -16.86 21.56 -0.41
N PHE A 311 -17.41 20.35 -0.54
CA PHE A 311 -16.96 19.16 0.15
C PHE A 311 -17.30 17.91 -0.67
N ASN A 312 -16.29 17.16 -1.08
CA ASN A 312 -16.44 15.88 -1.74
C ASN A 312 -15.25 14.99 -1.38
N MET A 313 -15.47 14.02 -0.50
CA MET A 313 -14.50 12.99 -0.13
C MET A 313 -15.03 11.61 -0.53
N GLN A 314 -14.19 10.58 -0.49
CA GLN A 314 -14.66 9.21 -0.73
C GLN A 314 -15.76 8.86 0.28
N ALA A 315 -16.88 8.32 -0.22
CA ALA A 315 -17.95 7.83 0.64
C ALA A 315 -17.59 6.46 1.20
N ASP A 316 -18.00 6.19 2.44
CA ASP A 316 -17.89 4.87 3.05
C ASP A 316 -19.16 4.05 2.72
N PRO A 317 -19.09 3.04 1.84
CA PRO A 317 -20.27 2.28 1.42
C PRO A 317 -20.82 1.39 2.54
N THR A 318 -20.07 1.17 3.62
CA THR A 318 -20.48 0.34 4.76
C THR A 318 -21.23 1.12 5.84
N ALA A 319 -21.40 2.43 5.67
CA ALA A 319 -22.11 3.29 6.61
C ALA A 319 -23.64 3.09 6.54
N LEU A 320 -24.13 1.96 7.05
CA LEU A 320 -25.54 1.76 7.36
C LEU A 320 -25.87 2.53 8.65
N GLN A 321 -26.64 3.62 8.54
CA GLN A 321 -27.29 4.26 9.69
C GLN A 321 -26.33 4.80 10.77
N GLY A 322 -25.17 5.32 10.36
CA GLY A 322 -24.19 5.95 11.23
C GLY A 322 -22.86 6.14 10.49
N VAL A 323 -22.54 7.39 10.16
CA VAL A 323 -21.40 7.76 9.31
C VAL A 323 -20.08 7.48 10.04
N LEU A 324 -19.46 6.32 9.79
CA LEU A 324 -18.18 5.95 10.41
C LEU A 324 -16.96 6.54 9.69
N CYS A 325 -17.08 6.83 8.39
CA CYS A 325 -16.01 7.32 7.49
C CYS A 325 -14.67 6.62 7.73
N ARG A 326 -14.63 5.30 7.47
CA ARG A 326 -13.44 4.48 7.74
C ARG A 326 -12.33 4.68 6.72
N LEU A 327 -12.70 5.05 5.50
CA LEU A 327 -11.80 5.36 4.38
C LEU A 327 -11.31 6.81 4.53
N ASP A 328 -11.59 7.65 3.53
CA ASP A 328 -11.28 9.08 3.61
C ASP A 328 -12.22 9.83 4.57
N ARG A 329 -11.65 10.70 5.40
CA ARG A 329 -12.44 11.50 6.34
C ARG A 329 -11.83 12.87 6.67
N LEU A 330 -12.72 13.78 7.04
CA LEU A 330 -12.43 15.02 7.73
C LEU A 330 -12.96 14.93 9.17
N ASP A 331 -12.08 14.98 10.15
CA ASP A 331 -12.43 15.13 11.56
C ASP A 331 -12.25 16.60 11.97
N ILE A 332 -13.20 17.15 12.74
CA ILE A 332 -13.15 18.54 13.22
C ILE A 332 -13.25 18.56 14.75
N TRP A 333 -12.40 19.36 15.42
CA TRP A 333 -12.43 19.55 16.87
C TRP A 333 -12.46 21.03 17.25
N ASP A 334 -13.24 21.33 18.29
CA ASP A 334 -13.18 22.58 19.05
C ASP A 334 -12.07 22.42 20.11
N GLY A 335 -10.87 22.84 19.74
CA GLY A 335 -9.64 22.64 20.48
C GLY A 335 -8.58 21.89 19.67
N LEU A 336 -7.60 21.32 20.37
CA LEU A 336 -6.52 20.54 19.77
C LEU A 336 -7.03 19.21 19.17
N PRO A 337 -6.40 18.68 18.11
CA PRO A 337 -6.81 17.41 17.50
C PRO A 337 -6.80 16.27 18.53
N LYS A 338 -7.85 15.43 18.52
CA LYS A 338 -8.02 14.27 19.42
C LYS A 338 -8.08 14.58 20.94
N VAL A 339 -7.94 15.84 21.33
CA VAL A 339 -7.99 16.30 22.74
C VAL A 339 -9.19 17.21 22.98
N GLY A 340 -9.44 18.14 22.06
CA GLY A 340 -10.59 19.04 22.09
C GLY A 340 -11.92 18.31 21.87
N ARG A 341 -13.03 19.04 22.01
CA ARG A 341 -14.37 18.49 21.78
C ARG A 341 -14.53 18.15 20.30
N HIS A 342 -14.75 16.88 19.98
CA HIS A 342 -15.02 16.45 18.61
C HIS A 342 -16.35 17.02 18.14
N LEU A 343 -16.32 17.77 17.04
CA LEU A 343 -17.48 18.43 16.44
C LEU A 343 -18.15 17.56 15.39
N GLY A 344 -17.40 16.65 14.78
CA GLY A 344 -17.95 15.69 13.83
C GLY A 344 -16.88 15.08 12.93
N ARG A 345 -17.29 14.04 12.24
CA ARG A 345 -16.54 13.30 11.23
C ARG A 345 -17.35 13.29 9.94
N TYR A 346 -16.71 13.62 8.82
CA TYR A 346 -17.38 13.83 7.53
C TYR A 346 -16.64 13.11 6.41
N CYS A 347 -17.39 12.58 5.45
CA CYS A 347 -16.91 11.94 4.23
C CYS A 347 -18.05 11.95 3.19
N GLY A 348 -17.79 11.46 1.97
CA GLY A 348 -18.77 11.58 0.90
C GLY A 348 -19.06 13.06 0.57
N GLN A 349 -20.34 13.38 0.41
CA GLN A 349 -20.82 14.75 0.12
C GLN A 349 -21.63 15.36 1.27
N GLU A 350 -21.71 14.70 2.42
CA GLU A 350 -22.36 15.25 3.61
C GLU A 350 -21.35 16.06 4.44
N PHE A 351 -21.68 17.33 4.73
CA PHE A 351 -20.79 18.24 5.46
C PHE A 351 -21.59 19.24 6.30
N PRO A 352 -20.99 19.82 7.37
CA PRO A 352 -21.76 20.58 8.36
C PRO A 352 -22.23 21.95 7.90
N HIS A 353 -21.93 22.36 6.66
CA HIS A 353 -22.06 23.70 6.08
C HIS A 353 -21.35 24.82 6.86
N ARG A 354 -21.63 24.99 8.15
CA ARG A 354 -20.95 25.91 9.08
C ARG A 354 -20.54 25.22 10.37
N VAL A 355 -19.39 25.62 10.90
CA VAL A 355 -18.87 25.14 12.18
C VAL A 355 -18.37 26.33 13.00
N THR A 356 -18.66 26.32 14.30
CA THR A 356 -18.26 27.39 15.22
C THR A 356 -17.47 26.80 16.40
N SER A 357 -16.29 27.36 16.67
CA SER A 357 -15.46 27.03 17.84
C SER A 357 -15.44 28.19 18.84
N HIS A 358 -15.50 27.82 20.13
CA HIS A 358 -15.50 28.77 21.24
C HIS A 358 -14.26 28.66 22.13
N SER A 359 -13.39 27.66 21.90
CA SER A 359 -12.17 27.43 22.69
C SER A 359 -11.00 28.34 22.32
N GLY A 360 -11.09 29.04 21.20
CA GLY A 360 -9.98 29.83 20.63
C GLY A 360 -9.05 28.99 19.75
N ILE A 361 -9.25 27.68 19.67
CA ILE A 361 -8.57 26.81 18.69
C ILE A 361 -9.64 26.00 17.95
N LEU A 362 -9.52 25.90 16.63
CA LEU A 362 -10.28 24.95 15.85
C LEU A 362 -9.28 24.12 15.05
N SER A 363 -9.37 22.80 15.14
CA SER A 363 -8.54 21.90 14.36
C SER A 363 -9.37 21.05 13.41
N MET A 364 -8.83 20.82 12.23
CA MET A 364 -9.40 19.98 11.19
C MET A 364 -8.32 19.00 10.73
N THR A 365 -8.59 17.70 10.79
CA THR A 365 -7.66 16.67 10.34
C THR A 365 -8.27 15.88 9.20
N VAL A 366 -7.57 15.86 8.07
CA VAL A 366 -7.88 15.07 6.89
C VAL A 366 -7.04 13.80 6.94
N ILE A 367 -7.71 12.66 6.87
CA ILE A 367 -7.08 11.34 6.75
C ILE A 367 -7.61 10.71 5.46
N THR A 368 -6.72 10.29 4.56
CA THR A 368 -7.09 9.57 3.34
C THR A 368 -6.38 8.23 3.25
N ASP A 369 -7.02 7.25 2.61
CA ASP A 369 -6.43 5.93 2.37
C ASP A 369 -5.56 5.92 1.10
N ASN A 370 -4.99 4.77 0.73
CA ASN A 370 -4.17 4.64 -0.47
C ASN A 370 -4.99 4.49 -1.77
N ARG A 371 -6.33 4.62 -1.68
CA ARG A 371 -7.28 4.34 -2.75
C ARG A 371 -8.05 5.63 -3.09
N VAL A 372 -9.03 5.46 -3.99
CA VAL A 372 -9.95 6.48 -4.57
C VAL A 372 -9.90 7.88 -3.93
N SER A 373 -9.37 8.86 -4.67
CA SER A 373 -9.50 10.27 -4.30
C SER A 373 -10.61 11.02 -5.03
N LYS A 374 -11.09 12.09 -4.39
CA LYS A 374 -12.09 13.06 -4.87
C LYS A 374 -11.53 14.47 -4.77
N GLU A 375 -12.31 15.48 -5.14
CA GLU A 375 -11.89 16.89 -5.20
C GLU A 375 -11.55 17.50 -3.83
N GLY A 376 -12.02 16.92 -2.72
CA GLY A 376 -11.75 17.40 -1.37
C GLY A 376 -12.69 18.52 -0.94
N PHE A 377 -12.20 19.46 -0.14
CA PHE A 377 -13.00 20.58 0.35
C PHE A 377 -12.31 21.93 0.20
N SER A 378 -13.13 22.98 0.19
CA SER A 378 -12.71 24.37 0.34
C SER A 378 -13.65 25.07 1.34
N ALA A 379 -13.08 25.74 2.33
CA ALA A 379 -13.81 26.39 3.42
C ALA A 379 -13.21 27.76 3.74
N ASN A 380 -14.08 28.74 3.96
CA ASN A 380 -13.69 30.05 4.46
C ASN A 380 -13.75 30.04 5.98
N TYR A 381 -12.80 30.69 6.64
CA TYR A 381 -12.86 30.92 8.08
C TYR A 381 -12.77 32.40 8.43
N ALA A 382 -13.36 32.76 9.56
CA ALA A 382 -13.27 34.09 10.16
C ALA A 382 -13.13 33.98 11.69
N ILE A 383 -12.27 34.82 12.25
CA ILE A 383 -12.08 34.98 13.68
C ILE A 383 -12.83 36.26 14.11
N ARG A 384 -13.82 36.11 14.99
CA ARG A 384 -14.65 37.21 15.49
C ARG A 384 -14.45 37.37 16.99
N LYS A 385 -14.44 38.61 17.51
CA LYS A 385 -14.49 38.80 18.98
C LYS A 385 -15.84 38.34 19.52
N LYS A 386 -15.85 37.66 20.67
CA LYS A 386 -17.10 37.38 21.40
C LYS A 386 -17.81 38.70 21.69
N SER A 387 -19.10 38.81 21.36
CA SER A 387 -19.87 40.00 21.73
C SER A 387 -20.00 40.05 23.25
N LEU A 388 -19.50 41.13 23.85
CA LEU A 388 -19.82 41.47 25.23
C LEU A 388 -21.23 42.06 25.21
N LEU A 389 -22.24 41.28 25.58
CA LEU A 389 -23.53 41.86 25.97
C LEU A 389 -23.27 42.74 27.21
N PRO A 390 -23.64 44.03 27.20
CA PRO A 390 -23.53 44.85 28.39
C PRO A 390 -24.48 44.33 29.45
N ASP A 391 -23.92 44.04 30.63
CA ASP A 391 -24.65 43.64 31.83
C ASP A 391 -25.71 44.72 32.15
N HIS A 392 -26.97 44.41 31.85
CA HIS A 392 -28.07 45.32 32.16
C HIS A 392 -28.14 45.46 33.68
N LYS A 393 -27.74 46.64 34.15
CA LYS A 393 -27.94 47.17 35.50
C LYS A 393 -29.23 46.62 36.14
N ARG A 394 -29.09 45.69 37.08
CA ARG A 394 -30.08 45.52 38.16
C ARG A 394 -29.95 46.74 39.05
N LYS A 395 -30.86 47.70 38.89
CA LYS A 395 -31.20 48.68 39.92
C LYS A 395 -32.39 48.15 40.72
#